data_AF-A0A069CU15-F1
#
_entry.id   AF-A0A069CU15-F1
#
_cell.length_a   1.000
_cell.length_b   1.000
_cell.length_c   1.000
_cell.angle_alpha   90.00
_cell.angle_beta   90.00
_cell.angle_gamma   90.00
#
_symmetry.space_group_name_H-M   'P 1'
#
loop_
_entity.id
_entity.type
_entity.pdbx_description
1 polymer ?
#
loop_
_entity_poly.entity_id
_entity_poly.type
_entity_poly.pdbx_seq_one_letter_code
_entity_poly.pdbx_strand_id
1 'polypeptide(L)' 'MKVEIDKVEKQTPEDIYKLGNVFVAEDNNLYLVSHLENGGYCLVNLTLNQVVAQVRTPLDLIEKEYRTTDKLIDVKIVRA' A
#
# COMPACT_ATOMS: atom_id res chain seq x y z
N MET A 1 -6.00 -3.39 -33.28
CA MET A 1 -5.33 -3.71 -32.01
C MET A 1 -6.41 -4.08 -31.02
N LYS A 2 -6.40 -5.31 -30.51
CA LYS A 2 -7.39 -5.78 -29.55
C LYS A 2 -6.70 -5.83 -28.20
N VAL A 3 -7.16 -5.01 -27.26
CA VAL A 3 -6.68 -5.03 -25.88
C VAL A 3 -7.68 -5.85 -25.10
N GLU A 4 -7.26 -7.03 -24.65
CA GLU A 4 -8.03 -7.85 -23.71
C GLU A 4 -7.55 -7.44 -22.32
N ILE A 5 -8.43 -6.77 -21.57
CA ILE A 5 -8.21 -6.46 -20.17
C ILE A 5 -8.74 -7.67 -19.41
N ASP A 6 -7.83 -8.55 -18.96
CA ASP A 6 -8.19 -9.55 -17.96
C ASP A 6 -8.75 -8.82 -16.76
N LYS A 7 -9.91 -9.27 -16.25
CA LYS A 7 -10.53 -8.72 -15.04
C LYS A 7 -9.46 -8.59 -13.95
N VAL A 8 -9.09 -7.36 -13.61
CA VAL A 8 -8.41 -7.12 -12.35
C VAL A 8 -9.43 -7.51 -11.30
N GLU A 9 -9.21 -8.62 -10.60
CA GLU A 9 -10.04 -8.97 -9.45
C GLU A 9 -10.14 -7.73 -8.56
N LYS A 10 -11.35 -7.38 -8.15
CA LYS A 10 -11.58 -6.17 -7.35
C LYS A 10 -10.77 -6.31 -6.05
N GLN A 11 -9.67 -5.58 -5.94
CA GLN A 11 -8.81 -5.58 -4.76
C GLN A 11 -9.59 -5.03 -3.58
N THR A 12 -9.57 -5.76 -2.47
CA THR A 12 -10.14 -5.29 -1.20
C THR A 12 -9.13 -4.36 -0.50
N PRO A 13 -9.58 -3.46 0.40
CA PRO A 13 -8.66 -2.70 1.24
C PRO A 13 -7.67 -3.58 1.98
N GLU A 14 -8.11 -4.76 2.43
CA GLU A 14 -7.29 -5.77 3.11
C GLU A 14 -6.21 -6.36 2.19
N ASP A 15 -6.50 -6.53 0.90
CA ASP A 15 -5.50 -6.95 -0.08
C ASP A 15 -4.44 -5.86 -0.30
N ILE A 16 -4.85 -4.60 -0.32
CA ILE A 16 -3.95 -3.45 -0.55
C ILE A 16 -3.07 -3.20 0.68
N TYR A 17 -3.66 -3.16 1.86
CA TYR A 17 -3.01 -2.78 3.13
C TYR A 17 -2.34 -3.96 3.87
N LYS A 18 -2.03 -5.04 3.15
CA LYS A 18 -1.30 -6.18 3.70
C LYS A 18 0.18 -5.84 3.92
N LEU A 19 0.76 -6.36 4.99
CA LEU A 19 2.19 -6.19 5.29
C LEU A 19 3.08 -6.53 4.10
N GLY A 20 4.02 -5.63 3.79
CA GLY A 20 4.99 -5.78 2.71
C GLY A 20 4.47 -5.36 1.34
N ASN A 21 3.17 -5.06 1.21
CA ASN A 21 2.61 -4.56 -0.04
C ASN A 21 2.99 -3.11 -0.28
N VAL A 22 3.20 -2.80 -1.56
CA VAL A 22 3.37 -1.43 -2.05
C VAL A 22 2.19 -1.07 -2.92
N PHE A 23 1.61 0.10 -2.69
CA PHE A 23 0.49 0.60 -3.48
C PHE A 23 0.72 2.05 -3.88
N VAL A 24 0.00 2.47 -4.92
CA VAL A 24 -0.04 3.86 -5.38
C VAL A 24 -1.38 4.48 -4.98
N ALA A 25 -1.33 5.71 -4.47
CA ALA A 25 -2.52 6.50 -4.20
C ALA A 25 -2.74 7.56 -5.30
N GLU A 26 -3.87 8.27 -5.25
CA GLU A 26 -4.28 9.27 -6.26
C GLU A 26 -3.28 10.41 -6.47
N ASP A 27 -2.46 10.71 -5.47
CA ASP A 27 -1.38 11.71 -5.53
C ASP A 27 -0.10 11.20 -6.23
N ASN A 28 -0.14 10.00 -6.82
CA ASN A 28 1.00 9.26 -7.36
C ASN A 28 2.10 8.97 -6.35
N ASN A 29 1.83 9.11 -5.05
CA ASN A 29 2.78 8.69 -4.03
C ASN A 29 2.74 7.17 -3.87
N LEU A 30 3.92 6.62 -3.63
CA LEU A 30 4.10 5.21 -3.34
C LEU A 30 4.08 4.99 -1.84
N TYR A 31 3.31 4.01 -1.39
CA TYR A 31 3.19 3.68 0.01
C TYR A 31 3.53 2.21 0.26
N LEU A 32 4.25 1.95 1.36
CA LEU A 32 4.59 0.61 1.85
C LEU A 32 3.93 0.38 3.21
N VAL A 33 3.26 -0.75 3.36
CA VAL A 33 2.84 -1.24 4.68
C VAL A 33 3.98 -1.99 5.34
N SER A 34 4.40 -1.54 6.52
CA SER A 34 5.53 -2.11 7.25
C SER A 34 5.21 -2.35 8.72
N HIS A 35 6.09 -3.07 9.40
CA HIS A 35 6.05 -3.26 10.85
C HIS A 35 6.91 -2.22 11.57
N LEU A 36 6.47 -1.88 12.78
CA LEU A 36 7.26 -1.17 13.77
C LEU A 36 7.97 -2.19 14.68
N GLU A 37 9.16 -1.85 15.18
CA GLU A 37 9.93 -2.72 16.10
C GLU A 37 9.15 -3.09 17.37
N ASN A 38 8.21 -2.24 17.79
CA ASN A 38 7.37 -2.45 18.96
C ASN A 38 6.12 -3.32 18.70
N GLY A 39 6.02 -3.97 17.53
CA GLY A 39 4.92 -4.86 17.16
C GLY A 39 3.69 -4.15 16.55
N GLY A 40 3.77 -2.85 16.28
CA GLY A 40 2.74 -2.11 15.54
C GLY A 40 2.92 -2.20 14.02
N TYR A 41 2.04 -1.48 13.31
CA TYR A 41 2.08 -1.32 11.86
C TYR A 41 2.28 0.14 11.51
N CYS A 42 2.94 0.41 10.39
CA CYS A 42 3.09 1.74 9.87
C CYS A 42 2.88 1.79 8.36
N LEU A 43 2.46 2.97 7.91
CA LEU A 43 2.38 3.31 6.50
C LEU A 43 3.54 4.25 6.18
N VAL A 44 4.37 3.85 5.21
CA VAL A 44 5.57 4.59 4.80
C VAL A 44 5.33 5.16 3.42
N ASN A 45 5.40 6.48 3.27
CA ASN A 45 5.46 7.13 1.97
C ASN A 45 6.89 7.01 1.43
N LEU A 46 7.07 6.19 0.38
CA LEU A 46 8.36 5.93 -0.26
C LEU A 46 8.82 7.10 -1.14
N THR A 47 7.90 7.90 -1.67
CA THR A 47 8.23 9.09 -2.49
C THR A 47 8.92 10.17 -1.64
N LEU A 48 8.42 10.38 -0.42
CA LEU A 48 8.93 11.37 0.52
C LEU A 48 9.90 10.79 1.56
N ASN A 49 10.02 9.46 1.61
CA ASN A 49 10.80 8.70 2.60
C ASN A 49 10.39 9.03 4.04
N GLN A 50 9.10 8.97 4.34
CA GLN A 50 8.52 9.34 5.64
C GLN A 50 7.45 8.38 6.13
N VAL A 51 7.34 8.20 7.44
CA VAL A 51 6.22 7.48 8.07
C VAL A 51 5.04 8.43 8.22
N VAL A 52 3.90 8.10 7.61
CA VAL A 52 2.69 8.95 7.64
C VAL A 52 1.67 8.49 8.68
N ALA A 53 1.66 7.19 9.02
CA ALA A 53 0.78 6.62 10.03
C ALA A 53 1.47 5.53 10.84
N GLN A 54 1.11 5.42 12.12
CA GLN A 54 1.51 4.37 13.04
C GLN A 54 0.28 3.92 13.83
N VAL A 55 0.02 2.62 13.86
CA VAL A 55 -1.18 2.04 14.48
C VAL A 55 -0.87 0.67 15.09
N ARG A 56 -1.85 0.07 15.77
CA ARG A 56 -1.68 -1.21 16.46
C ARG A 56 -2.04 -2.40 15.58
N THR A 57 -3.04 -2.26 14.72
CA THR A 57 -3.50 -3.35 13.84
C THR A 57 -3.48 -2.93 12.36
N PRO A 58 -3.44 -3.88 11.41
CA PRO A 58 -3.58 -3.55 9.98
C PRO A 58 -4.94 -2.92 9.66
N LEU A 59 -5.99 -3.33 10.38
CA LEU A 59 -7.34 -2.78 10.19
C LEU A 59 -7.36 -1.29 10.54
N ASP A 60 -6.64 -0.88 11.59
CA ASP A 60 -6.52 0.53 11.96
C ASP A 60 -5.86 1.37 10.83
N LEU A 61 -4.96 0.79 10.02
CA LEU A 61 -4.41 1.49 8.85
C LEU A 61 -5.49 1.70 7.78
N ILE A 62 -6.30 0.68 7.53
CA ILE A 62 -7.39 0.76 6.55
C ILE A 62 -8.40 1.81 7.01
N GLU A 63 -8.86 1.74 8.26
CA GLU A 63 -9.84 2.70 8.80
C GLU A 63 -9.36 4.14 8.76
N LYS A 64 -8.04 4.37 8.89
CA LYS A 64 -7.45 5.70 8.99
C LYS A 64 -7.01 6.28 7.65
N GLU A 65 -6.41 5.47 6.78
CA GLU A 65 -5.68 5.95 5.61
C GLU A 65 -6.25 5.48 4.27
N TYR A 66 -7.10 4.45 4.25
CA TYR A 66 -7.60 3.86 3.00
C TYR A 66 -8.37 4.87 2.15
N ARG A 67 -8.01 4.91 0.87
CA ARG A 67 -8.75 5.65 -0.17
C ARG A 67 -9.26 4.66 -1.20
N THR A 68 -10.46 4.89 -1.70
CA THR A 68 -11.05 4.08 -2.79
C THR A 68 -10.26 4.12 -4.09
N THR A 69 -9.30 5.03 -4.20
CA THR A 69 -8.38 5.20 -5.32
C THR A 69 -7.04 4.47 -5.13
N ASP A 70 -6.77 3.92 -3.95
CA ASP A 70 -5.54 3.16 -3.68
C ASP A 70 -5.51 1.90 -4.54
N LYS A 71 -4.35 1.61 -5.13
CA LYS A 71 -4.15 0.46 -6.03
C LYS A 71 -2.87 -0.26 -5.70
N LEU A 72 -2.97 -1.55 -5.40
CA LEU A 72 -1.82 -2.41 -5.21
C LEU A 72 -1.02 -2.50 -6.52
N ILE A 73 0.30 -2.41 -6.41
CA ILE A 73 1.22 -2.50 -7.55
C ILE A 73 2.30 -3.56 -7.28
N ASP A 74 2.76 -4.21 -8.34
CA ASP A 74 3.92 -5.09 -8.26
C ASP A 74 5.21 -4.26 -8.29
N VAL A 75 6.04 -4.43 -7.27
CA VAL A 75 7.35 -3.79 -7.18
C VAL A 75 8.47 -4.82 -7.20
N LYS A 76 9.58 -4.48 -7.87
CA LYS A 76 10.83 -5.25 -7.82
C LYS A 76 11.92 -4.39 -7.24
N ILE A 77 12.55 -4.88 -6.17
CA ILE A 77 13.76 -4.25 -5.63
C ILE A 77 14.93 -4.65 -6.52
N VAL A 78 15.55 -3.64 -7.15
CA VAL A 78 16.79 -3.81 -7.91
C VAL A 78 17.94 -3.28 -7.07
N ARG A 79 19.04 -4.04 -6.98
CA ARG A 79 20.30 -3.53 -6.45
C ARG A 79 21.01 -2.77 -7.57
N ALA A 80 21.46 -1.56 -7.26
CA ALA A 80 22.39 -0.81 -8.11
C ALA A 80 23.82 -1.35 -7.95
#